data_AF-A0A7X8VEP1-F1
#
_entry.id   AF-A0A7X8VEP1-F1
#
_cell.length_a   1.000
_cell.length_b   1.000
_cell.length_c   1.000
_cell.angle_alpha   90.00
_cell.angle_beta   90.00
_cell.angle_gamma   90.00
#
_symmetry.space_group_name_H-M   'P 1'
#
loop_
_entity.id
_entity.type
_entity.pdbx_description
1 polymer ?
#
loop_
_entity_poly.entity_id
_entity_poly.type
_entity_poly.pdbx_seq_one_letter_code
_entity_poly.pdbx_strand_id
1 'polypeptide(L)'
;MVRTETQRMRTMAEEEVVRQDPDIIGVAFYFGGGPCDGSCVKLVGEYYKDGSGKGWPPPSIPIHPNCTCYTTNIYPEIKYYVQNLTKTEIETEVPEYVREIRELVNKGIKDYKDVMNIGEVMYQEVDRRISGSKKVQKLLPQMNELEKQMKELLEKRAALKESFRKAVIVNSPDKMRRIEYSLEELSKEQQKLYKKISEIGKSIRVEKSNIFKGVLKEVRQVGSDVEHLFALGTDKKAQKAYLEAINNLPKEWVEKSAKEPITVIAKRGRAYYNRTTSEMVLGTENTFTTACHEIGHRIEKVVDGVTDLERQFYDARTAGHSLKTIPGTTDEMYKPNDWADPYVGRYYEFDAYEILSTGLETLLDGKRDVIDAWKDPEQIKFVMGLLGGL
;
A
#
# COMPACT_ATOMS: atom_id res chain seq x y z
N MET A 1 17.13 3.29 -60.35
CA MET A 1 16.53 1.96 -60.62
C MET A 1 16.85 0.96 -59.51
N VAL A 2 18.12 0.71 -59.18
CA VAL A 2 18.53 -0.28 -58.15
C VAL A 2 17.85 -0.05 -56.79
N ARG A 3 17.86 1.17 -56.25
CA ARG A 3 17.25 1.46 -54.93
C ARG A 3 15.75 1.20 -54.85
N THR A 4 15.01 1.54 -55.90
CA THR A 4 13.55 1.36 -55.97
C THR A 4 13.19 -0.13 -55.93
N GLU A 5 13.90 -0.97 -56.68
CA GLU A 5 13.64 -2.42 -56.70
C GLU A 5 14.08 -3.10 -55.39
N THR A 6 15.21 -2.69 -54.80
CA THR A 6 15.61 -3.18 -53.47
C THR A 6 14.54 -2.85 -52.42
N GLN A 7 13.98 -1.64 -52.46
CA GLN A 7 12.93 -1.25 -51.51
C GLN A 7 11.64 -2.04 -51.74
N ARG A 8 11.25 -2.28 -53.00
CA ARG A 8 10.08 -3.11 -53.31
C ARG A 8 10.24 -4.54 -52.78
N MET A 9 11.41 -5.15 -52.98
CA MET A 9 11.70 -6.50 -52.48
C MET A 9 11.64 -6.56 -50.95
N ARG A 10 12.18 -5.54 -50.26
CA ARG A 10 12.10 -5.44 -48.80
C ARG A 10 10.65 -5.34 -48.33
N THR A 11 9.84 -4.48 -48.95
CA THR A 11 8.43 -4.32 -48.59
C THR A 11 7.63 -5.60 -48.82
N MET A 12 7.87 -6.31 -49.92
CA MET A 12 7.23 -7.61 -50.16
C MET A 12 7.58 -8.65 -49.07
N ALA A 13 8.84 -8.67 -48.62
CA ALA A 13 9.26 -9.55 -47.52
C ALA A 13 8.60 -9.15 -46.19
N GLU A 14 8.53 -7.85 -45.88
CA GLU A 14 7.84 -7.35 -44.68
C GLU A 14 6.33 -7.66 -44.72
N GLU A 15 5.67 -7.50 -45.87
CA GLU A 15 4.26 -7.85 -46.06
C GLU A 15 3.99 -9.35 -45.82
N GLU A 16 4.91 -10.22 -46.24
CA GLU A 16 4.80 -11.66 -45.99
C GLU A 16 4.95 -11.98 -44.50
N VAL A 17 5.90 -11.37 -43.80
CA VAL A 17 6.06 -11.52 -42.34
C VAL A 17 4.80 -11.08 -41.61
N VAL A 18 4.26 -9.89 -41.94
CA VAL A 18 3.04 -9.34 -41.36
C VAL A 18 1.82 -10.24 -41.60
N ARG A 19 1.79 -10.96 -42.73
CA ARG A 19 0.72 -11.90 -43.08
C ARG A 19 0.83 -13.23 -42.33
N GLN A 20 2.05 -13.73 -42.14
CA GLN A 20 2.32 -15.02 -41.51
C GLN A 20 2.30 -14.97 -39.98
N ASP A 21 2.70 -13.84 -39.38
CA ASP A 21 2.76 -13.66 -37.94
C ASP A 21 1.42 -13.08 -37.41
N PRO A 22 0.60 -13.88 -36.68
CA PRO A 22 -0.68 -13.44 -36.15
C PRO A 22 -0.54 -12.41 -35.01
N ASP A 23 0.64 -12.34 -34.37
CA ASP A 23 0.87 -11.44 -33.24
C ASP A 23 1.14 -10.01 -33.70
N ILE A 24 1.43 -9.79 -34.98
CA ILE A 24 1.51 -8.44 -35.55
C ILE A 24 0.11 -7.88 -35.73
N ILE A 25 -0.22 -6.81 -35.01
CA ILE A 25 -1.54 -6.14 -35.07
C ILE A 25 -1.58 -4.95 -36.01
N GLY A 26 -0.44 -4.49 -36.51
CA GLY A 26 -0.34 -3.37 -37.43
C GLY A 26 1.09 -3.07 -37.87
N VAL A 27 1.26 -1.98 -38.63
CA VAL A 27 2.57 -1.44 -38.99
C VAL A 27 2.60 0.07 -38.79
N ALA A 28 3.75 0.61 -38.40
CA ALA A 28 4.02 2.05 -38.38
C ALA A 28 4.82 2.45 -39.61
N PHE A 29 4.31 3.41 -40.37
CA PHE A 29 4.94 3.97 -41.56
C PHE A 29 5.78 5.20 -41.19
N TYR A 30 7.05 5.19 -41.55
CA TYR A 30 7.99 6.28 -41.28
C TYR A 30 8.53 6.91 -42.56
N PHE A 31 8.75 8.22 -42.49
CA PHE A 31 9.48 8.96 -43.51
C PHE A 31 10.98 8.84 -43.24
N GLY A 32 11.71 8.14 -44.10
CA GLY A 32 13.14 7.86 -43.89
C GLY A 32 14.10 9.01 -44.20
N GLY A 33 13.60 10.20 -44.57
CA GLY A 33 14.41 11.34 -44.98
C GLY A 33 15.03 11.15 -46.36
N GLY A 34 14.84 12.12 -47.27
CA GLY A 34 15.36 12.05 -48.63
C GLY A 34 14.56 12.93 -49.61
N PRO A 35 14.97 13.00 -50.89
CA PRO A 35 14.25 13.73 -51.92
C PRO A 35 12.83 13.16 -52.06
N CYS A 36 11.83 13.96 -51.70
CA CYS A 36 10.42 13.58 -51.70
C CYS A 36 9.60 14.72 -52.32
N ASP A 37 8.58 14.37 -53.08
CA ASP A 37 7.60 15.31 -53.67
C ASP A 37 6.47 15.69 -52.69
N GLY A 38 6.60 15.30 -51.41
CA GLY A 38 5.61 15.51 -50.36
C GLY A 38 4.51 14.44 -50.28
N SER A 39 4.49 13.46 -51.19
CA SER A 39 3.51 12.36 -51.16
C SER A 39 3.65 11.47 -49.92
N CYS A 40 4.88 11.21 -49.46
CA CYS A 40 5.14 10.29 -48.35
C CYS A 40 4.78 10.85 -46.98
N VAL A 41 4.97 12.16 -46.75
CA VAL A 41 4.76 12.77 -45.42
C VAL A 41 3.31 12.61 -44.95
N LYS A 42 2.36 12.67 -45.87
CA LYS A 42 0.92 12.47 -45.58
C LYS A 42 0.59 11.04 -45.15
N LEU A 43 1.46 10.08 -45.45
CA LEU A 43 1.28 8.66 -45.17
C LEU A 43 1.93 8.23 -43.85
N VAL A 44 2.76 9.08 -43.21
CA VAL A 44 3.40 8.76 -41.91
C VAL A 44 2.35 8.54 -40.84
N GLY A 45 2.43 7.42 -40.13
CA GLY A 45 1.50 7.05 -39.07
C GLY A 45 1.29 5.54 -38.95
N GLU A 46 0.37 5.17 -38.07
CA GLU A 46 0.09 3.77 -37.73
C GLU A 46 -1.09 3.21 -38.52
N TYR A 47 -0.94 1.99 -39.02
CA TYR A 47 -1.94 1.26 -39.80
C TYR A 47 -2.23 -0.06 -39.07
N TYR A 48 -3.44 -0.25 -38.57
CA TYR A 48 -3.80 -1.43 -37.78
C TYR A 48 -4.74 -2.37 -38.55
N LYS A 49 -4.58 -3.69 -38.38
CA LYS A 49 -5.39 -4.73 -39.04
C LYS A 49 -6.89 -4.62 -38.69
N ASP A 50 -7.22 -4.06 -37.54
CA ASP A 50 -8.60 -3.81 -37.09
C ASP A 50 -9.24 -2.55 -37.72
N GLY A 51 -8.50 -1.82 -38.55
CA GLY A 51 -8.93 -0.59 -39.19
C GLY A 51 -8.72 0.67 -38.34
N SER A 52 -8.23 0.55 -37.11
CA SER A 52 -7.82 1.73 -36.32
C SER A 52 -6.59 2.42 -36.93
N GLY A 53 -6.34 3.68 -36.58
CA GLY A 53 -5.24 4.47 -37.14
C GLY A 53 -5.55 5.03 -38.53
N LYS A 54 -4.63 4.88 -39.48
CA LYS A 54 -4.77 5.34 -40.88
C LYS A 54 -5.44 4.31 -41.81
N GLY A 55 -5.99 3.24 -41.26
CA GLY A 55 -6.67 2.16 -41.98
C GLY A 55 -5.76 0.96 -42.26
N TRP A 56 -6.27 0.00 -43.06
CA TRP A 56 -5.54 -1.18 -43.51
C TRP A 56 -5.99 -1.58 -44.93
N PRO A 57 -5.10 -2.03 -45.82
CA PRO A 57 -3.65 -2.20 -45.64
C PRO A 57 -2.86 -0.87 -45.66
N PRO A 58 -1.59 -0.87 -45.18
CA PRO A 58 -0.71 0.27 -45.35
C PRO A 58 -0.39 0.52 -46.84
N PRO A 59 0.03 1.73 -47.24
CA PRO A 59 0.50 2.00 -48.59
C PRO A 59 1.72 1.16 -48.96
N SER A 60 1.71 0.52 -50.13
CA SER A 60 2.86 -0.23 -50.63
C SER A 60 4.03 0.70 -50.97
N ILE A 61 5.21 0.41 -50.42
CA ILE A 61 6.46 1.11 -50.67
C ILE A 61 7.21 0.40 -51.83
N PRO A 62 7.92 1.10 -52.72
CA PRO A 62 8.15 2.56 -52.74
C PRO A 62 7.00 3.37 -53.35
N ILE A 63 6.70 4.51 -52.74
CA ILE A 63 5.65 5.47 -53.18
C ILE A 63 6.07 6.25 -54.44
N HIS A 64 7.36 6.56 -54.54
CA HIS A 64 7.96 7.27 -55.67
C HIS A 64 9.38 6.73 -55.94
N PRO A 65 10.00 7.04 -57.10
CA PRO A 65 11.38 6.68 -57.35
C PRO A 65 12.32 7.19 -56.23
N ASN A 66 13.28 6.36 -55.81
CA ASN A 66 14.21 6.64 -54.71
C ASN A 66 13.57 6.89 -53.33
N CYS A 67 12.33 6.44 -53.10
CA CYS A 67 11.68 6.53 -51.79
C CYS A 67 12.49 5.80 -50.70
N THR A 68 12.71 6.47 -49.56
CA THR A 68 13.45 5.97 -48.40
C THR A 68 12.53 5.62 -47.22
N CYS A 69 11.21 5.68 -47.40
CA CYS A 69 10.25 5.32 -46.36
C CYS A 69 10.37 3.84 -45.99
N TYR A 70 10.03 3.53 -44.75
CA TYR A 70 10.07 2.17 -44.24
C TYR A 70 8.93 1.93 -43.25
N THR A 71 8.62 0.66 -43.03
CA THR A 71 7.61 0.21 -42.07
C THR A 71 8.27 -0.54 -40.92
N THR A 72 7.64 -0.50 -39.74
CA THR A 72 7.99 -1.39 -38.62
C THR A 72 6.74 -2.08 -38.10
N ASN A 73 6.87 -3.33 -37.69
CA ASN A 73 5.76 -4.12 -37.14
C ASN A 73 5.33 -3.59 -35.77
N ILE A 74 4.02 -3.61 -35.50
CA ILE A 74 3.44 -3.25 -34.21
C ILE A 74 2.87 -4.53 -33.58
N TYR A 75 3.35 -4.84 -32.37
CA TYR A 75 2.85 -5.93 -31.53
C TYR A 75 1.93 -5.39 -30.41
N PRO A 76 0.97 -6.18 -29.89
CA PRO A 76 0.06 -5.78 -28.82
C PRO A 76 0.77 -5.17 -27.62
N GLU A 77 1.86 -5.79 -27.18
CA GLU A 77 2.64 -5.40 -26.02
C GLU A 77 3.23 -4.00 -26.21
N ILE A 78 3.67 -3.68 -27.44
CA ILE A 78 4.20 -2.37 -27.81
C ILE A 78 3.08 -1.34 -27.87
N LYS A 79 1.90 -1.66 -28.42
CA LYS A 79 0.74 -0.73 -28.44
C LYS A 79 0.32 -0.36 -27.02
N TYR A 80 0.23 -1.34 -26.12
CA TYR A 80 -0.05 -1.08 -24.71
C TYR A 80 1.07 -0.29 -24.02
N TYR A 81 2.34 -0.60 -24.30
CA TYR A 81 3.48 0.14 -23.77
C TYR A 81 3.50 1.60 -24.23
N VAL A 82 3.28 1.88 -25.52
CA VAL A 82 3.23 3.23 -26.08
C VAL A 82 2.00 4.00 -25.61
N GLN A 83 0.82 3.36 -25.50
CA GLN A 83 -0.37 3.99 -24.90
C GLN A 83 -0.16 4.34 -23.42
N ASN A 84 0.62 3.53 -22.70
CA ASN A 84 1.02 3.83 -21.33
C ASN A 84 2.04 4.97 -21.30
N LEU A 85 3.01 5.03 -22.22
CA LEU A 85 3.94 6.15 -22.35
C LEU A 85 3.24 7.47 -22.71
N THR A 86 2.29 7.47 -23.66
CA THR A 86 1.52 8.68 -24.04
C THR A 86 0.55 9.13 -22.95
N LYS A 87 0.06 8.23 -22.09
CA LYS A 87 -0.62 8.61 -20.84
C LYS A 87 0.32 9.25 -19.82
N THR A 88 1.62 9.00 -19.92
CA THR A 88 2.63 9.54 -19.00
C THR A 88 3.16 10.91 -19.47
N GLU A 89 3.02 11.26 -20.75
CA GLU A 89 3.49 12.53 -21.34
C GLU A 89 2.42 13.64 -21.46
N ILE A 90 1.20 13.42 -20.99
CA ILE A 90 0.36 14.58 -20.64
C ILE A 90 0.93 15.11 -19.33
N GLU A 91 1.66 16.22 -19.39
CA GLU A 91 2.08 17.03 -18.24
C GLU A 91 0.86 17.29 -17.33
N THR A 92 0.59 16.34 -16.44
CA THR A 92 -0.21 16.62 -15.26
C THR A 92 0.70 17.48 -14.40
N GLU A 93 0.34 18.76 -14.26
CA GLU A 93 0.99 19.63 -13.28
C GLU A 93 1.16 18.82 -11.99
N VAL A 94 2.42 18.73 -11.53
CA VAL A 94 2.74 18.02 -10.28
C VAL A 94 1.79 18.56 -9.21
N PRO A 95 1.00 17.69 -8.55
CA PRO A 95 0.00 18.15 -7.59
C PRO A 95 0.63 19.06 -6.54
N GLU A 96 -0.10 20.09 -6.11
CA GLU A 96 0.41 21.10 -5.19
C GLU A 96 1.05 20.50 -3.92
N TYR A 97 0.37 19.54 -3.31
CA TYR A 97 0.86 18.84 -2.12
C TYR A 97 2.17 18.07 -2.36
N VAL A 98 2.40 17.54 -3.58
CA VAL A 98 3.66 16.87 -3.94
C VAL A 98 4.79 17.90 -4.04
N ARG A 99 4.51 19.09 -4.59
CA ARG A 99 5.50 20.18 -4.63
C ARG A 99 5.86 20.65 -3.23
N GLU A 100 4.86 20.83 -2.37
CA GLU A 100 5.06 21.23 -0.96
C GLU A 100 5.91 20.21 -0.20
N ILE A 101 5.62 18.91 -0.33
CA ILE A 101 6.45 17.85 0.29
C ILE A 101 7.88 17.92 -0.23
N ARG A 102 8.09 18.06 -1.55
CA ARG A 102 9.44 18.19 -2.12
C ARG A 102 10.18 19.41 -1.57
N GLU A 103 9.51 20.54 -1.40
CA GLU A 103 10.09 21.73 -0.80
C GLU A 103 10.48 21.51 0.67
N LEU A 104 9.65 20.82 1.45
CA LEU A 104 9.95 20.45 2.84
C LEU A 104 11.16 19.51 2.92
N VAL A 105 11.22 18.49 2.06
CA VAL A 105 12.36 17.56 1.98
C VAL A 105 13.64 18.29 1.58
N ASN A 106 13.57 19.19 0.59
CA ASN A 106 14.73 19.96 0.11
C ASN A 106 15.29 20.93 1.17
N LYS A 107 14.49 21.35 2.16
CA LYS A 107 14.97 22.13 3.31
C LYS A 107 15.79 21.28 4.30
N GLY A 108 15.71 19.96 4.19
CA GLY A 108 16.38 18.97 5.04
C GLY A 108 15.59 18.68 6.32
N ILE A 109 15.56 17.41 6.71
CA ILE A 109 14.92 16.94 7.95
C ILE A 109 15.95 16.98 9.07
N LYS A 110 15.71 17.80 10.11
CA LYS A 110 16.62 17.96 11.26
C LYS A 110 16.09 17.27 12.50
N ASP A 111 14.78 17.34 12.71
CA ASP A 111 14.12 16.80 13.88
C ASP A 111 12.75 16.19 13.52
N TYR A 112 12.08 15.63 14.52
CA TYR A 112 10.77 15.01 14.34
C TYR A 112 9.67 16.00 13.88
N LYS A 113 9.83 17.31 14.09
CA LYS A 113 8.82 18.31 13.67
C LYS A 113 8.86 18.51 12.16
N ASP A 114 10.04 18.45 11.54
CA ASP A 114 10.16 18.47 10.09
C ASP A 114 9.43 17.27 9.47
N VAL A 115 9.59 16.08 10.08
CA VAL A 115 8.84 14.88 9.72
C VAL A 115 7.34 15.09 9.87
N MET A 116 6.90 15.65 11.00
CA MET A 116 5.48 15.95 11.25
C MET A 116 4.90 16.94 10.22
N ASN A 117 5.67 17.93 9.77
CA ASN A 117 5.21 18.88 8.74
C ASN A 117 4.95 18.18 7.41
N ILE A 118 5.86 17.29 6.98
CA ILE A 118 5.66 16.46 5.78
C ILE A 118 4.45 15.54 5.97
N GLY A 119 4.36 14.93 7.15
CA GLY A 119 3.26 14.08 7.58
C GLY A 119 1.90 14.76 7.53
N GLU A 120 1.82 16.03 7.93
CA GLU A 120 0.59 16.83 7.90
C GLU A 120 0.10 17.01 6.46
N VAL A 121 0.99 17.40 5.54
CA VAL A 121 0.63 17.59 4.12
C VAL A 121 0.13 16.28 3.51
N MET A 122 0.83 15.17 3.76
CA MET A 122 0.39 13.85 3.31
C MET A 122 -0.94 13.43 3.93
N TYR A 123 -1.10 13.64 5.24
CA TYR A 123 -2.31 13.28 5.96
C TYR A 123 -3.54 14.02 5.43
N GLN A 124 -3.42 15.33 5.20
CA GLN A 124 -4.51 16.14 4.64
C GLN A 124 -4.95 15.64 3.27
N GLU A 125 -4.01 15.31 2.39
CA GLU A 125 -4.35 14.77 1.07
C GLU A 125 -4.98 13.37 1.16
N VAL A 126 -4.45 12.51 2.02
CA VAL A 126 -5.00 11.16 2.24
C VAL A 126 -6.41 11.26 2.83
N ASP A 127 -6.62 12.10 3.85
CA ASP A 127 -7.92 12.32 4.49
C ASP A 127 -8.93 12.92 3.52
N ARG A 128 -8.52 13.88 2.68
CA ARG A 128 -9.37 14.42 1.60
C ARG A 128 -9.82 13.33 0.63
N ARG A 129 -8.92 12.43 0.21
CA ARG A 129 -9.25 11.30 -0.68
C ARG A 129 -10.11 10.25 0.01
N ILE A 130 -9.88 9.97 1.29
CA ILE A 130 -10.72 9.08 2.10
C ILE A 130 -12.14 9.65 2.19
N SER A 131 -12.26 10.94 2.53
CA SER A 131 -13.51 11.68 2.61
C SER A 131 -14.24 11.72 1.27
N GLY A 132 -13.52 11.78 0.15
CA GLY A 132 -14.06 11.69 -1.20
C GLY A 132 -14.36 10.28 -1.72
N SER A 133 -13.94 9.22 -1.01
CA SER A 133 -14.13 7.85 -1.48
C SER A 133 -15.59 7.42 -1.36
N LYS A 134 -16.24 7.16 -2.50
CA LYS A 134 -17.61 6.64 -2.57
C LYS A 134 -17.80 5.37 -1.74
N LYS A 135 -16.77 4.52 -1.68
CA LYS A 135 -16.80 3.27 -0.92
C LYS A 135 -16.78 3.54 0.58
N VAL A 136 -15.92 4.44 1.07
CA VAL A 136 -15.89 4.84 2.48
C VAL A 136 -17.20 5.55 2.86
N GLN A 137 -17.66 6.52 2.07
CA GLN A 137 -18.92 7.23 2.29
C GLN A 137 -20.14 6.30 2.38
N LYS A 138 -20.15 5.21 1.62
CA LYS A 138 -21.22 4.20 1.67
C LYS A 138 -21.15 3.32 2.92
N LEU A 139 -19.95 2.93 3.34
CA LEU A 139 -19.73 1.95 4.40
C LEU A 139 -19.74 2.58 5.80
N LEU A 140 -19.27 3.82 5.94
CA LEU A 140 -19.15 4.48 7.24
C LEU A 140 -20.50 4.64 7.96
N PRO A 141 -21.60 5.07 7.31
CA PRO A 141 -22.90 5.13 7.97
C PRO A 141 -23.43 3.75 8.40
N GLN A 142 -23.14 2.70 7.62
CA GLN A 142 -23.54 1.33 7.97
C GLN A 142 -22.78 0.84 9.21
N MET A 143 -21.49 1.16 9.30
CA MET A 143 -20.67 0.83 10.46
C MET A 143 -21.21 1.53 11.71
N ASN A 144 -21.47 2.84 11.63
CA ASN A 144 -21.99 3.63 12.75
C ASN A 144 -23.34 3.09 13.27
N GLU A 145 -24.23 2.68 12.35
CA GLU A 145 -25.51 2.09 12.73
C GLU A 145 -25.35 0.73 13.41
N LEU A 146 -24.44 -0.12 12.92
CA LEU A 146 -24.14 -1.40 13.57
C LEU A 146 -23.48 -1.23 14.95
N GLU A 147 -22.59 -0.25 15.10
CA GLU A 147 -21.99 0.09 16.40
C GLU A 147 -23.03 0.59 17.40
N LYS A 148 -24.01 1.39 16.93
CA LYS A 148 -25.15 1.80 17.75
C LYS A 148 -25.98 0.59 18.20
N GLN A 149 -26.32 -0.32 17.29
CA GLN A 149 -27.01 -1.57 17.63
C GLN A 149 -26.22 -2.42 18.62
N MET A 150 -24.90 -2.51 18.46
CA MET A 150 -24.02 -3.20 19.39
C MET A 150 -24.09 -2.59 20.79
N LYS A 151 -24.04 -1.25 20.89
CA LYS A 151 -24.14 -0.55 22.18
C LYS A 151 -25.47 -0.85 22.88
N GLU A 152 -26.59 -0.73 22.17
CA GLU A 152 -27.92 -1.04 22.71
C GLU A 152 -28.02 -2.51 23.17
N LEU A 153 -27.40 -3.44 22.44
CA LEU A 153 -27.34 -4.85 22.78
C LEU A 153 -26.55 -5.09 24.08
N LEU A 154 -25.41 -4.42 24.24
CA LEU A 154 -24.58 -4.51 25.44
C LEU A 154 -25.31 -3.96 26.68
N GLU A 155 -26.08 -2.88 26.53
CA GLU A 155 -26.92 -2.32 27.59
C GLU A 155 -28.03 -3.30 28.00
N LYS A 156 -28.74 -3.91 27.02
CA LYS A 156 -29.73 -4.97 27.28
C LYS A 156 -29.11 -6.16 28.01
N ARG A 157 -27.92 -6.60 27.57
CA ARG A 157 -27.18 -7.70 28.20
C ARG A 157 -26.80 -7.38 29.64
N ALA A 158 -26.36 -6.15 29.93
CA ALA A 158 -26.04 -5.70 31.28
C ALA A 158 -27.28 -5.71 32.18
N ALA A 159 -28.42 -5.22 31.70
CA ALA A 159 -29.70 -5.23 32.43
C ALA A 159 -30.19 -6.66 32.73
N LEU A 160 -30.04 -7.60 31.79
CA LEU A 160 -30.36 -9.01 32.01
C LEU A 160 -29.42 -9.68 33.01
N LYS A 161 -28.11 -9.40 32.96
CA LYS A 161 -27.15 -9.90 33.97
C LYS A 161 -27.52 -9.44 35.37
N GLU A 162 -27.95 -8.19 35.52
CA GLU A 162 -28.41 -7.67 36.81
C GLU A 162 -29.73 -8.32 37.25
N SER A 163 -30.66 -8.53 36.32
CA SER A 163 -31.91 -9.27 36.59
C SER A 163 -31.65 -10.72 36.99
N PHE A 164 -30.65 -11.36 36.40
CA PHE A 164 -30.22 -12.72 36.74
C PHE A 164 -29.70 -12.78 38.18
N ARG A 165 -28.80 -11.86 38.57
CA ARG A 165 -28.30 -11.75 39.95
C ARG A 165 -29.45 -11.62 40.95
N LYS A 166 -30.44 -10.79 40.67
CA LYS A 166 -31.63 -10.65 41.51
C LYS A 166 -32.45 -11.94 41.60
N ALA A 167 -32.59 -12.69 40.49
CA ALA A 167 -33.30 -13.97 40.47
C ALA A 167 -32.60 -15.06 41.29
N VAL A 168 -31.26 -15.05 41.31
CA VAL A 168 -30.43 -15.93 42.16
C VAL A 168 -30.69 -15.64 43.64
N ILE A 169 -30.68 -14.37 44.05
CA ILE A 169 -30.90 -13.96 45.45
C ILE A 169 -32.27 -14.43 45.97
N VAL A 170 -33.31 -14.32 45.14
CA VAL A 170 -34.67 -14.75 45.53
C VAL A 170 -34.97 -16.22 45.22
N ASN A 171 -33.93 -17.00 44.84
CA ASN A 171 -34.01 -18.42 44.50
C ASN A 171 -35.19 -18.78 43.60
N SER A 172 -35.26 -18.17 42.40
CA SER A 172 -36.34 -18.41 41.43
C SER A 172 -35.84 -19.14 40.17
N PRO A 173 -35.82 -20.49 40.15
CA PRO A 173 -35.27 -21.29 39.05
C PRO A 173 -35.88 -21.01 37.68
N ASP A 174 -37.21 -20.86 37.60
CA ASP A 174 -37.88 -20.59 36.33
C ASP A 174 -37.49 -19.22 35.76
N LYS A 175 -37.32 -18.22 36.62
CA LYS A 175 -36.87 -16.89 36.22
C LYS A 175 -35.42 -16.91 35.76
N MET A 176 -34.57 -17.66 36.47
CA MET A 176 -33.16 -17.87 36.07
C MET A 176 -33.08 -18.50 34.67
N ARG A 177 -33.79 -19.61 34.43
CA ARG A 177 -33.80 -20.31 33.12
C ARG A 177 -34.26 -19.41 31.97
N ARG A 178 -35.31 -18.60 32.17
CA ARG A 178 -35.79 -17.65 31.15
C ARG A 178 -34.77 -16.57 30.82
N ILE A 179 -34.06 -16.06 31.84
CA ILE A 179 -33.02 -15.04 31.66
C ILE A 179 -31.79 -15.65 30.97
N GLU A 180 -31.38 -16.86 31.34
CA GLU A 180 -30.28 -17.58 30.67
C GLU A 180 -30.54 -17.75 29.18
N TYR A 181 -31.74 -18.23 28.81
CA TYR A 181 -32.14 -18.33 27.41
C TYR A 181 -32.04 -16.99 26.67
N SER A 182 -32.51 -15.90 27.31
CA SER A 182 -32.42 -14.55 26.73
C SER A 182 -30.98 -14.07 26.59
N LEU A 183 -30.10 -14.37 27.55
CA LEU A 183 -28.67 -14.05 27.49
C LEU A 183 -27.96 -14.83 26.38
N GLU A 184 -28.35 -16.09 26.14
CA GLU A 184 -27.83 -16.90 25.04
C GLU A 184 -28.20 -16.31 23.67
N GLU A 185 -29.47 -15.93 23.49
CA GLU A 185 -29.93 -15.28 22.26
C GLU A 185 -29.22 -13.93 22.01
N LEU A 186 -29.08 -13.09 23.04
CA LEU A 186 -28.28 -11.86 22.93
C LEU A 186 -26.82 -12.15 22.59
N SER A 187 -26.24 -13.24 23.11
CA SER A 187 -24.85 -13.60 22.79
C SER A 187 -24.69 -14.01 21.31
N LYS A 188 -25.69 -14.69 20.73
CA LYS A 188 -25.71 -15.02 19.30
C LYS A 188 -25.86 -13.77 18.44
N GLU A 189 -26.73 -12.84 18.83
CA GLU A 189 -26.91 -11.56 18.15
C GLU A 189 -25.63 -10.70 18.22
N GLN A 190 -25.00 -10.67 19.40
CA GLN A 190 -23.72 -10.01 19.62
C GLN A 190 -22.67 -10.52 18.63
N GLN A 191 -22.47 -11.84 18.56
CA GLN A 191 -21.49 -12.43 17.62
C GLN A 191 -21.78 -12.08 16.16
N LYS A 192 -23.06 -12.06 15.74
CA LYS A 192 -23.45 -11.66 14.39
C LYS A 192 -23.10 -10.19 14.10
N LEU A 193 -23.38 -9.29 15.04
CA LEU A 193 -23.04 -7.87 14.90
C LEU A 193 -21.53 -7.65 14.88
N TYR A 194 -20.77 -8.30 15.76
CA TYR A 194 -19.31 -8.22 15.77
C TYR A 194 -18.70 -8.63 14.43
N LYS A 195 -19.19 -9.74 13.85
CA LYS A 195 -18.73 -10.20 12.53
C LYS A 195 -19.00 -9.15 11.44
N LYS A 196 -20.20 -8.57 11.40
CA LYS A 196 -20.56 -7.52 10.42
C LYS A 196 -19.71 -6.26 10.59
N ILE A 197 -19.54 -5.77 11.82
CA ILE A 197 -18.70 -4.61 12.13
C ILE A 197 -17.25 -4.88 11.68
N SER A 198 -16.72 -6.06 12.01
CA SER A 198 -15.36 -6.46 11.63
C SER A 198 -15.17 -6.50 10.10
N GLU A 199 -16.13 -7.06 9.35
CA GLU A 199 -16.08 -7.13 7.89
C GLU A 199 -16.14 -5.74 7.21
N ILE A 200 -17.00 -4.86 7.72
CA ILE A 200 -17.12 -3.49 7.21
C ILE A 200 -15.87 -2.67 7.58
N GLY A 201 -15.44 -2.74 8.84
CA GLY A 201 -14.23 -2.08 9.33
C GLY A 201 -12.99 -2.49 8.52
N LYS A 202 -12.83 -3.80 8.24
CA LYS A 202 -11.78 -4.31 7.33
C LYS A 202 -11.88 -3.68 5.94
N SER A 203 -13.08 -3.62 5.37
CA SER A 203 -13.30 -3.05 4.03
C SER A 203 -12.95 -1.56 3.96
N ILE A 204 -13.22 -0.81 5.02
CA ILE A 204 -12.84 0.60 5.16
C ILE A 204 -11.32 0.74 5.30
N ARG A 205 -10.69 -0.03 6.20
CA ARG A 205 -9.24 0.03 6.41
C ARG A 205 -8.43 -0.33 5.17
N VAL A 206 -8.84 -1.36 4.42
CA VAL A 206 -8.22 -1.70 3.11
C VAL A 206 -8.35 -0.55 2.12
N GLU A 207 -9.48 0.15 2.10
CA GLU A 207 -9.68 1.31 1.24
C GLU A 207 -8.74 2.46 1.62
N LYS A 208 -8.64 2.78 2.92
CA LYS A 208 -7.70 3.78 3.44
C LYS A 208 -6.25 3.43 3.07
N SER A 209 -5.86 2.18 3.24
CA SER A 209 -4.51 1.70 2.88
C SER A 209 -4.23 1.87 1.38
N ASN A 210 -5.19 1.54 0.52
CA ASN A 210 -5.01 1.70 -0.93
C ASN A 210 -4.89 3.18 -1.33
N ILE A 211 -5.68 4.06 -0.72
CA ILE A 211 -5.59 5.50 -0.92
C ILE A 211 -4.22 6.02 -0.49
N PHE A 212 -3.77 5.64 0.70
CA PHE A 212 -2.43 5.99 1.20
C PHE A 212 -1.32 5.54 0.25
N LYS A 213 -1.32 4.26 -0.16
CA LYS A 213 -0.32 3.73 -1.10
C LYS A 213 -0.32 4.47 -2.44
N GLY A 214 -1.48 4.94 -2.90
CA GLY A 214 -1.60 5.80 -4.07
C GLY A 214 -0.90 7.14 -3.88
N VAL A 215 -1.20 7.84 -2.79
CA VAL A 215 -0.57 9.13 -2.44
C VAL A 215 0.94 8.97 -2.28
N LEU A 216 1.41 7.93 -1.58
CA LEU A 216 2.84 7.68 -1.38
C LEU A 216 3.59 7.52 -2.72
N LYS A 217 3.00 6.83 -3.70
CA LYS A 217 3.58 6.65 -5.05
C LYS A 217 3.64 7.93 -5.87
N GLU A 218 2.76 8.90 -5.60
CA GLU A 218 2.80 10.22 -6.24
C GLU A 218 3.92 11.10 -5.65
N VAL A 219 4.23 10.89 -4.37
CA VAL A 219 5.26 11.65 -3.63
C VAL A 219 6.67 11.13 -3.94
N ARG A 220 6.86 9.80 -3.96
CA ARG A 220 8.19 9.18 -4.14
C ARG A 220 8.14 7.82 -4.84
N GLN A 221 9.32 7.33 -5.24
CA GLN A 221 9.47 5.98 -5.76
C GLN A 221 9.26 4.95 -4.65
N VAL A 222 8.46 3.92 -4.92
CA VAL A 222 8.09 2.86 -3.97
C VAL A 222 8.49 1.52 -4.54
N GLY A 223 9.00 0.63 -3.68
CA GLY A 223 9.56 -0.66 -4.09
C GLY A 223 10.91 -0.51 -4.79
N SER A 224 11.52 -1.64 -5.12
CA SER A 224 12.77 -1.63 -5.88
C SER A 224 12.96 -2.96 -6.60
N ASP A 225 13.71 -2.94 -7.71
CA ASP A 225 14.10 -4.14 -8.46
C ASP A 225 15.35 -4.81 -7.85
N VAL A 226 15.84 -4.33 -6.70
CA VAL A 226 16.97 -4.97 -6.02
C VAL A 226 16.60 -6.35 -5.47
N GLU A 227 17.49 -7.30 -5.73
CA GLU A 227 17.39 -8.62 -5.14
C GLU A 227 17.75 -8.56 -3.65
N HIS A 228 16.87 -9.10 -2.81
CA HIS A 228 17.14 -9.28 -1.40
C HIS A 228 17.95 -10.55 -1.15
N LEU A 229 19.01 -10.43 -0.35
CA LEU A 229 19.81 -11.55 0.08
C LEU A 229 19.10 -12.30 1.22
N PHE A 230 18.63 -13.52 0.95
CA PHE A 230 18.04 -14.39 1.96
C PHE A 230 19.05 -15.43 2.45
N ALA A 231 19.17 -15.55 3.76
CA ALA A 231 20.01 -16.55 4.38
C ALA A 231 19.38 -17.96 4.30
N LEU A 232 20.23 -18.98 4.43
CA LEU A 232 19.83 -20.38 4.47
C LEU A 232 18.82 -20.61 5.60
N GLY A 233 17.73 -21.33 5.33
CA GLY A 233 16.67 -21.60 6.30
C GLY A 233 15.45 -20.68 6.20
N THR A 234 15.47 -19.70 5.31
CA THR A 234 14.30 -18.87 4.99
C THR A 234 13.15 -19.71 4.42
N ASP A 235 11.95 -19.51 4.97
CA ASP A 235 10.72 -20.13 4.48
C ASP A 235 10.17 -19.38 3.26
N LYS A 236 9.79 -20.11 2.20
CA LYS A 236 9.33 -19.51 0.93
C LYS A 236 8.04 -18.68 1.09
N LYS A 237 7.12 -19.10 1.95
CA LYS A 237 5.86 -18.37 2.17
C LYS A 237 6.14 -17.08 2.96
N ALA A 238 7.00 -17.17 3.97
CA ALA A 238 7.45 -16.03 4.76
C ALA A 238 8.23 -15.02 3.89
N GLN A 239 9.13 -15.51 3.03
CA GLN A 239 9.85 -14.72 2.04
C GLN A 239 8.91 -13.94 1.12
N LYS A 240 7.86 -14.60 0.60
CA LYS A 240 6.87 -13.94 -0.25
C LYS A 240 6.15 -12.81 0.50
N ALA A 241 5.74 -13.05 1.75
CA ALA A 241 5.07 -12.04 2.57
C ALA A 241 5.99 -10.85 2.89
N TYR A 242 7.26 -11.13 3.19
CA TYR A 242 8.29 -10.10 3.37
C TYR A 242 8.46 -9.25 2.11
N LEU A 243 8.65 -9.89 0.94
CA LEU A 243 8.82 -9.17 -0.33
C LEU A 243 7.57 -8.37 -0.71
N GLU A 244 6.38 -8.92 -0.46
CA GLU A 244 5.12 -8.20 -0.68
C GLU A 244 5.06 -6.95 0.20
N ALA A 245 5.41 -7.05 1.48
CA ALA A 245 5.33 -5.94 2.41
C ALA A 245 6.41 -4.87 2.15
N ILE A 246 7.67 -5.27 1.98
CA ILE A 246 8.78 -4.32 1.79
C ILE A 246 8.67 -3.54 0.49
N ASN A 247 8.09 -4.13 -0.56
CA ASN A 247 7.89 -3.43 -1.83
C ASN A 247 6.78 -2.38 -1.81
N ASN A 248 6.11 -2.17 -0.67
CA ASN A 248 5.23 -1.02 -0.45
C ASN A 248 5.95 0.15 0.25
N LEU A 249 7.25 0.03 0.55
CA LEU A 249 8.05 1.07 1.18
C LEU A 249 8.84 1.91 0.17
N PRO A 250 9.35 3.08 0.59
CA PRO A 250 10.29 3.86 -0.20
C PRO A 250 11.42 3.06 -0.84
N LYS A 251 11.70 3.31 -2.11
CA LYS A 251 12.72 2.59 -2.89
C LYS A 251 14.07 2.55 -2.16
N GLU A 252 14.54 3.68 -1.68
CA GLU A 252 15.81 3.82 -0.96
C GLU A 252 15.83 3.02 0.35
N TRP A 253 14.69 2.85 1.02
CA TRP A 253 14.60 2.00 2.22
C TRP A 253 14.66 0.53 1.84
N VAL A 254 14.00 0.13 0.74
CA VAL A 254 14.09 -1.21 0.17
C VAL A 254 15.54 -1.53 -0.21
N GLU A 255 16.24 -0.59 -0.84
CA GLU A 255 17.65 -0.70 -1.23
C GLU A 255 18.59 -0.78 -0.04
N LYS A 256 18.40 0.05 1.00
CA LYS A 256 19.18 -0.05 2.24
C LYS A 256 18.97 -1.41 2.92
N SER A 257 17.73 -1.87 3.01
CA SER A 257 17.40 -3.19 3.54
C SER A 257 18.04 -4.32 2.75
N ALA A 258 18.08 -4.25 1.42
CA ALA A 258 18.64 -5.32 0.58
C ALA A 258 20.14 -5.56 0.79
N LYS A 259 20.88 -4.58 1.33
CA LYS A 259 22.33 -4.67 1.59
C LYS A 259 22.68 -5.66 2.70
N GLU A 260 21.76 -5.94 3.62
CA GLU A 260 21.98 -6.88 4.71
C GLU A 260 21.20 -8.18 4.49
N PRO A 261 21.85 -9.37 4.57
CA PRO A 261 21.14 -10.63 4.54
C PRO A 261 20.07 -10.74 5.64
N ILE A 262 19.00 -11.47 5.35
CA ILE A 262 17.91 -11.72 6.30
C ILE A 262 17.48 -13.19 6.29
N THR A 263 17.20 -13.73 7.47
CA THR A 263 16.47 -14.99 7.63
C THR A 263 15.00 -14.68 7.88
N VAL A 264 14.08 -15.19 7.07
CA VAL A 264 12.63 -14.99 7.28
C VAL A 264 11.94 -16.34 7.43
N ILE A 265 11.31 -16.58 8.59
CA ILE A 265 10.63 -17.86 8.87
C ILE A 265 9.19 -17.63 9.31
N ALA A 266 8.29 -18.56 8.98
CA ALA A 266 6.93 -18.57 9.47
C ALA A 266 6.78 -19.58 10.61
N LYS A 267 6.29 -19.14 11.78
CA LYS A 267 6.09 -20.00 12.95
C LYS A 267 4.75 -19.70 13.64
N ARG A 268 4.18 -20.70 14.31
CA ARG A 268 3.09 -20.48 15.27
C ARG A 268 3.67 -19.83 16.52
N GLY A 269 3.10 -18.70 16.94
CA GLY A 269 3.53 -17.97 18.13
C GLY A 269 3.68 -16.47 17.87
N ARG A 270 4.43 -15.82 18.77
CA ARG A 270 4.74 -14.38 18.69
C ARG A 270 5.68 -14.11 17.52
N ALA A 271 5.32 -13.13 16.68
CA ALA A 271 6.22 -12.60 15.65
C ALA A 271 7.28 -11.69 16.31
N TYR A 272 8.46 -11.62 15.71
CA TYR A 272 9.52 -10.71 16.16
C TYR A 272 10.57 -10.51 15.08
N TYR A 273 11.30 -9.40 15.19
CA TYR A 273 12.55 -9.13 14.48
C TYR A 273 13.72 -9.09 15.46
N ASN A 274 14.71 -9.95 15.24
CA ASN A 274 15.95 -9.94 15.99
C ASN A 274 16.98 -9.06 15.28
N ARG A 275 17.22 -7.87 15.85
CA ARG A 275 18.18 -6.89 15.30
C ARG A 275 19.62 -7.41 15.25
N THR A 276 20.00 -8.34 16.14
CA THR A 276 21.38 -8.86 16.22
C THR A 276 21.65 -9.89 15.12
N THR A 277 20.73 -10.83 14.92
CA THR A 277 20.91 -11.93 13.95
C THR A 277 20.29 -11.65 12.59
N SER A 278 19.58 -10.52 12.43
CA SER A 278 18.76 -10.24 11.24
C SER A 278 17.79 -11.39 10.93
N GLU A 279 17.15 -11.92 11.97
CA GLU A 279 16.11 -12.95 11.86
C GLU A 279 14.73 -12.33 12.04
N MET A 280 13.81 -12.64 11.13
CA MET A 280 12.41 -12.23 11.19
C MET A 280 11.52 -13.47 11.29
N VAL A 281 10.74 -13.53 12.38
CA VAL A 281 9.76 -14.58 12.61
C VAL A 281 8.36 -14.01 12.39
N LEU A 282 7.64 -14.60 11.44
CA LEU A 282 6.30 -14.19 11.05
C LEU A 282 5.23 -15.16 11.56
N GLY A 283 4.06 -14.63 11.88
CA GLY A 283 2.92 -15.45 12.28
C GLY A 283 2.35 -16.23 11.09
N THR A 284 2.03 -17.51 11.29
CA THR A 284 1.50 -18.37 10.20
C THR A 284 0.11 -17.97 9.70
N GLU A 285 -0.69 -17.33 10.56
CA GLU A 285 -2.09 -16.96 10.26
C GLU A 285 -2.22 -15.54 9.68
N ASN A 286 -1.26 -14.66 9.95
CA ASN A 286 -1.28 -13.24 9.54
C ASN A 286 0.09 -12.82 9.01
N THR A 287 0.66 -13.65 8.13
CA THR A 287 2.06 -13.53 7.69
C THR A 287 2.38 -12.18 7.05
N PHE A 288 1.44 -11.59 6.29
CA PHE A 288 1.64 -10.27 5.69
C PHE A 288 1.56 -9.13 6.69
N THR A 289 0.57 -9.11 7.58
CA THR A 289 0.47 -8.07 8.62
C THR A 289 1.70 -8.10 9.54
N THR A 290 2.08 -9.28 10.00
CA THR A 290 3.30 -9.45 10.80
C THR A 290 4.54 -9.05 10.02
N ALA A 291 4.62 -9.32 8.71
CA ALA A 291 5.72 -8.80 7.89
C ALA A 291 5.77 -7.27 7.88
N CYS A 292 4.63 -6.59 7.74
CA CYS A 292 4.59 -5.12 7.80
C CYS A 292 5.12 -4.58 9.14
N HIS A 293 4.74 -5.22 10.24
CA HIS A 293 5.22 -4.88 11.58
C HIS A 293 6.73 -5.08 11.73
N GLU A 294 7.20 -6.30 11.48
CA GLU A 294 8.61 -6.66 11.69
C GLU A 294 9.55 -5.95 10.70
N ILE A 295 9.06 -5.57 9.52
CA ILE A 295 9.80 -4.72 8.60
C ILE A 295 10.01 -3.34 9.20
N GLY A 296 9.08 -2.78 9.99
CA GLY A 296 9.29 -1.54 10.72
C GLY A 296 10.57 -1.59 11.55
N HIS A 297 10.73 -2.62 12.37
CA HIS A 297 11.94 -2.83 13.19
C HIS A 297 13.20 -3.09 12.37
N ARG A 298 13.06 -3.71 11.18
CA ARG A 298 14.19 -3.83 10.25
C ARG A 298 14.60 -2.46 9.71
N ILE A 299 13.64 -1.63 9.31
CA ILE A 299 13.88 -0.27 8.80
C ILE A 299 14.55 0.58 9.87
N GLU A 300 14.08 0.54 11.11
CA GLU A 300 14.72 1.20 12.26
C GLU A 300 16.21 0.87 12.38
N LYS A 301 16.58 -0.39 12.05
CA LYS A 301 17.98 -0.85 12.07
C LYS A 301 18.78 -0.35 10.86
N VAL A 302 18.23 -0.46 9.65
CA VAL A 302 18.99 -0.31 8.39
C VAL A 302 18.88 1.07 7.74
N VAL A 303 17.92 1.89 8.17
CA VAL A 303 17.71 3.25 7.65
C VAL A 303 18.09 4.27 8.72
N ASP A 304 19.24 4.91 8.49
CA ASP A 304 19.78 5.95 9.37
C ASP A 304 18.75 7.05 9.66
N GLY A 305 18.70 7.51 10.91
CA GLY A 305 17.83 8.59 11.37
C GLY A 305 16.42 8.17 11.77
N VAL A 306 15.89 7.03 11.30
CA VAL A 306 14.53 6.57 11.67
C VAL A 306 14.39 6.41 13.19
N THR A 307 15.28 5.63 13.81
CA THR A 307 15.25 5.39 15.27
C THR A 307 15.44 6.69 16.07
N ASP A 308 16.28 7.61 15.58
CA ASP A 308 16.54 8.88 16.26
C ASP A 308 15.31 9.80 16.22
N LEU A 309 14.60 9.82 15.09
CA LEU A 309 13.37 10.59 14.92
C LEU A 309 12.22 9.99 15.72
N GLU A 310 12.11 8.67 15.80
CA GLU A 310 11.15 7.99 16.68
C GLU A 310 11.40 8.31 18.15
N ARG A 311 12.66 8.29 18.60
CA ARG A 311 13.03 8.69 19.97
C ARG A 311 12.58 10.12 20.26
N GLN A 312 12.89 11.07 19.38
CA GLN A 312 12.50 12.46 19.56
C GLN A 312 10.98 12.64 19.63
N PHE A 313 10.24 11.97 18.74
CA PHE A 313 8.78 11.99 18.74
C PHE A 313 8.20 11.36 20.03
N TYR A 314 8.72 10.20 20.42
CA TYR A 314 8.30 9.49 21.63
C TYR A 314 8.56 10.32 22.89
N ASP A 315 9.75 10.88 23.04
CA ASP A 315 10.13 11.70 24.19
C ASP A 315 9.30 12.98 24.27
N ALA A 316 9.05 13.64 23.14
CA ALA A 316 8.19 14.81 23.07
C ALA A 316 6.73 14.48 23.49
N ARG A 317 6.19 13.37 23.00
CA ARG A 317 4.82 12.93 23.31
C ARG A 317 4.64 12.42 24.73
N THR A 318 5.69 11.88 25.34
CA THR A 318 5.61 11.26 26.67
C THR A 318 6.25 12.13 27.76
N ALA A 319 6.60 13.37 27.45
CA ALA A 319 7.17 14.31 28.39
C ALA A 319 6.26 14.48 29.62
N GLY A 320 6.82 14.22 30.82
CA GLY A 320 6.08 14.31 32.08
C GLY A 320 5.24 13.08 32.45
N HIS A 321 5.19 12.05 31.60
CA HIS A 321 4.49 10.81 31.89
C HIS A 321 5.41 9.79 32.57
N SER A 322 4.89 9.13 33.61
CA SER A 322 5.56 8.02 34.29
C SER A 322 5.18 6.68 33.66
N LEU A 323 6.09 5.70 33.70
CA LEU A 323 5.85 4.35 33.21
C LEU A 323 4.64 3.70 33.91
N LYS A 324 3.83 2.96 33.15
CA LYS A 324 2.73 2.11 33.63
C LYS A 324 2.80 0.75 32.94
N THR A 325 2.26 -0.29 33.56
CA THR A 325 2.12 -1.61 32.93
C THR A 325 1.04 -1.57 31.86
N ILE A 326 1.30 -2.18 30.70
CA ILE A 326 0.32 -2.36 29.64
C ILE A 326 -0.82 -3.24 30.18
N PRO A 327 -2.09 -2.81 30.09
CA PRO A 327 -3.22 -3.59 30.58
C PRO A 327 -3.23 -5.02 30.01
N GLY A 328 -3.32 -6.02 30.89
CA GLY A 328 -3.33 -7.43 30.50
C GLY A 328 -1.94 -8.09 30.38
N THR A 329 -0.87 -7.34 30.63
CA THR A 329 0.51 -7.87 30.72
C THR A 329 1.01 -7.80 32.16
N THR A 330 2.09 -8.52 32.46
CA THR A 330 2.71 -8.56 33.80
C THR A 330 3.93 -7.65 33.94
N ASP A 331 4.60 -7.37 32.83
CA ASP A 331 5.97 -6.87 32.79
C ASP A 331 6.23 -5.92 31.60
N GLU A 332 5.31 -5.81 30.65
CA GLU A 332 5.45 -4.85 29.55
C GLU A 332 5.02 -3.46 30.02
N MET A 333 5.95 -2.52 30.00
CA MET A 333 5.72 -1.13 30.44
C MET A 333 5.48 -0.22 29.23
N TYR A 334 4.71 0.84 29.42
CA TYR A 334 4.51 1.91 28.44
C TYR A 334 4.49 3.26 29.15
N LYS A 335 4.81 4.33 28.43
CA LYS A 335 4.56 5.69 28.89
C LYS A 335 3.19 6.14 28.38
N PRO A 336 2.21 6.39 29.28
CA PRO A 336 0.87 6.79 28.86
C PRO A 336 0.87 8.07 28.05
N ASN A 337 0.01 8.10 27.05
CA ASN A 337 -0.37 9.27 26.26
C ASN A 337 -1.68 8.93 25.52
N ASP A 338 -2.15 9.79 24.63
CA ASP A 338 -3.28 9.57 23.71
C ASP A 338 -2.92 8.65 22.54
N TRP A 339 -2.13 7.61 22.81
CA TRP A 339 -1.79 6.56 21.85
C TRP A 339 -3.04 5.81 21.40
N ALA A 340 -3.08 5.38 20.12
CA ALA A 340 -4.16 4.54 19.61
C ALA A 340 -4.32 3.21 20.38
N ASP A 341 -3.21 2.69 20.90
CA ASP A 341 -3.14 1.52 21.78
C ASP A 341 -1.93 1.68 22.74
N PRO A 342 -2.02 1.25 24.02
CA PRO A 342 -0.88 1.29 24.94
C PRO A 342 0.40 0.62 24.40
N TYR A 343 0.28 -0.38 23.52
CA TYR A 343 1.40 -1.04 22.86
C TYR A 343 2.23 -0.09 22.00
N VAL A 344 1.63 0.93 21.37
CA VAL A 344 2.37 1.93 20.59
C VAL A 344 3.32 2.73 21.49
N GLY A 345 2.88 3.03 22.71
CA GLY A 345 3.66 3.75 23.72
C GLY A 345 4.65 2.88 24.51
N ARG A 346 4.83 1.62 24.09
CA ARG A 346 5.66 0.64 24.82
C ARG A 346 7.07 1.18 25.04
N TYR A 347 7.55 0.96 26.25
CA TYR A 347 8.88 1.36 26.67
C TYR A 347 9.82 0.16 26.64
N TYR A 348 10.97 0.37 26.02
CA TYR A 348 12.11 -0.53 26.04
C TYR A 348 13.30 0.17 26.70
N GLU A 349 14.15 -0.58 27.39
CA GLU A 349 15.39 -0.05 27.99
C GLU A 349 16.45 0.30 26.92
N PHE A 350 16.21 -0.09 25.67
CA PHE A 350 17.04 0.15 24.50
C PHE A 350 16.27 0.94 23.43
N ASP A 351 16.98 1.52 22.46
CA ASP A 351 16.40 2.33 21.37
C ASP A 351 15.56 1.48 20.38
N ALA A 352 14.37 1.08 20.79
CA ALA A 352 13.35 0.43 19.97
C ALA A 352 11.98 1.02 20.29
N TYR A 353 11.13 1.13 19.26
CA TYR A 353 9.82 1.77 19.36
C TYR A 353 8.78 0.94 18.59
N GLU A 354 7.50 1.14 18.92
CA GLU A 354 6.38 0.50 18.22
C GLU A 354 5.65 1.48 17.29
N ILE A 355 6.22 2.67 17.08
CA ILE A 355 5.57 3.78 16.38
C ILE A 355 5.52 3.48 14.88
N LEU A 356 6.67 3.22 14.25
CA LEU A 356 6.78 2.88 12.84
C LEU A 356 6.13 1.52 12.55
N SER A 357 6.47 0.47 13.31
CA SER A 357 5.98 -0.91 13.10
C SER A 357 4.44 -0.96 13.04
N THR A 358 3.75 -0.40 14.04
CA THR A 358 2.28 -0.41 14.10
C THR A 358 1.63 0.58 13.11
N GLY A 359 2.34 1.66 12.76
CA GLY A 359 1.94 2.56 11.68
C GLY A 359 1.96 1.88 10.32
N LEU A 360 3.00 1.10 10.01
CA LEU A 360 3.11 0.33 8.77
C LEU A 360 2.03 -0.74 8.67
N GLU A 361 1.73 -1.46 9.76
CA GLU A 361 0.61 -2.41 9.78
C GLU A 361 -0.71 -1.75 9.37
N THR A 362 -0.97 -0.56 9.92
CA THR A 362 -2.19 0.21 9.65
C THR A 362 -2.23 0.74 8.22
N LEU A 363 -1.12 1.32 7.75
CA LEU A 363 -1.04 2.02 6.46
C LEU A 363 -0.93 1.06 5.26
N LEU A 364 -0.26 -0.10 5.41
CA LEU A 364 0.06 -0.99 4.28
C LEU A 364 -0.88 -2.18 4.11
N ASP A 365 -1.29 -2.82 5.22
CA ASP A 365 -2.18 -3.99 5.18
C ASP A 365 -3.64 -3.58 5.26
N GLY A 366 -4.02 -2.82 6.29
CA GLY A 366 -5.40 -2.42 6.53
C GLY A 366 -6.38 -3.59 6.73
N LYS A 367 -5.91 -4.84 6.91
CA LYS A 367 -6.80 -6.00 7.06
C LYS A 367 -7.08 -6.34 8.52
N ARG A 368 -6.19 -5.98 9.44
CA ARG A 368 -6.29 -6.34 10.87
C ARG A 368 -6.82 -5.19 11.71
N ASP A 369 -7.36 -5.55 12.87
CA ASP A 369 -8.03 -4.65 13.83
C ASP A 369 -7.28 -4.63 15.19
N VAL A 370 -5.99 -5.00 15.20
CA VAL A 370 -5.24 -5.09 16.47
C VAL A 370 -4.93 -3.70 16.98
N ILE A 371 -4.32 -2.87 16.15
CA ILE A 371 -4.05 -1.47 16.43
C ILE A 371 -4.58 -0.68 15.23
N ASP A 372 -5.50 0.23 15.49
CA ASP A 372 -6.02 1.15 14.48
C ASP A 372 -5.34 2.51 14.68
N ALA A 373 -4.13 2.66 14.13
CA ALA A 373 -3.35 3.89 14.29
C ALA A 373 -4.08 5.13 13.72
N TRP A 374 -5.11 4.97 12.88
CA TRP A 374 -5.97 6.08 12.44
C TRP A 374 -6.70 6.80 13.58
N LYS A 375 -6.79 6.19 14.78
CA LYS A 375 -7.31 6.83 15.99
C LYS A 375 -6.32 7.81 16.64
N ASP A 376 -5.05 7.76 16.23
CA ASP A 376 -3.99 8.65 16.68
C ASP A 376 -3.41 9.41 15.46
N PRO A 377 -4.00 10.56 15.11
CA PRO A 377 -3.54 11.35 13.96
C PRO A 377 -2.07 11.77 14.07
N GLU A 378 -1.53 11.96 15.28
CA GLU A 378 -0.12 12.34 15.44
C GLU A 378 0.81 11.20 15.04
N GLN A 379 0.52 9.97 15.48
CA GLN A 379 1.28 8.79 15.06
C GLN A 379 1.24 8.62 13.54
N ILE A 380 0.05 8.71 12.94
CA ILE A 380 -0.10 8.52 11.49
C ILE A 380 0.63 9.60 10.71
N LYS A 381 0.51 10.87 11.12
CA LYS A 381 1.26 11.97 10.49
C LYS A 381 2.76 11.72 10.60
N PHE A 382 3.26 11.35 11.77
CA PHE A 382 4.67 11.03 11.94
C PHE A 382 5.14 9.93 10.97
N VAL A 383 4.42 8.80 10.92
CA VAL A 383 4.80 7.68 10.04
C VAL A 383 4.66 8.03 8.56
N MET A 384 3.60 8.77 8.17
CA MET A 384 3.48 9.30 6.81
C MET A 384 4.62 10.25 6.47
N GLY A 385 5.05 11.08 7.43
CA GLY A 385 6.18 11.99 7.28
C GLY A 385 7.50 11.25 7.02
N LEU A 386 7.76 10.20 7.79
CA LEU A 386 8.93 9.33 7.57
C LEU A 386 8.88 8.73 6.18
N LEU A 387 7.73 8.13 5.82
CA LEU A 387 7.52 7.50 4.52
C LEU A 387 7.47 8.50 3.37
N GLY A 388 7.19 9.78 3.60
CA GLY A 388 7.12 10.79 2.56
C GLY A 388 8.44 11.49 2.31
N GLY A 389 9.27 11.65 3.36
CA GLY A 389 10.37 12.61 3.33
C GLY A 389 11.76 12.10 3.70
N LEU A 390 11.86 11.01 4.46
CA LEU A 390 13.14 10.42 4.88
C LEU A 390 13.52 9.27 3.96
#